data_AF-A0A1F2R265-F1
#
_entry.id   AF-A0A1F2R265-F1
#
_cell.length_a   1.000
_cell.length_b   1.000
_cell.length_c   1.000
_cell.angle_alpha   90.00
_cell.angle_beta   90.00
_cell.angle_gamma   90.00
#
_symmetry.space_group_name_H-M   'P 1'
#
loop_
_entity.id
_entity.type
_entity.pdbx_description
1 polymer ?
#
loop_
_entity_poly.entity_id
_entity_poly.type
_entity_poly.pdbx_seq_one_letter_code
_entity_poly.pdbx_strand_id
1 'polypeptide(L)'
;MMAMMQQRLPLTEERAEGRRRTQGGVCTSEVVLSAHESLSSVKGIPVDSPALRNLHELNRRAETSWKDKLVLETSLSRSLVSFQANKGRAVYRWFKYKEAFSAGLVEYFLNRYRITKGNLLDPFAGSGTALFAAGAFGMRPEGIGLLPIGQTVIATKRLTDREIRSKDKEGR
;
A
#
# COMPACT_ATOMS: atom_id res chain seq x y z
N MET A 1 -46.30 18.25 -15.20
CA MET A 1 -46.18 18.85 -13.85
C MET A 1 -46.53 17.76 -12.83
N MET A 2 -45.53 17.03 -12.36
CA MET A 2 -45.65 16.16 -11.18
C MET A 2 -44.23 15.94 -10.64
N ALA A 3 -43.99 16.54 -9.48
CA ALA A 3 -42.71 16.57 -8.79
C ALA A 3 -42.43 15.21 -8.14
N MET A 4 -41.27 14.62 -8.41
CA MET A 4 -40.77 13.48 -7.64
C MET A 4 -40.11 13.99 -6.35
N MET A 5 -40.79 13.64 -5.27
CA MET A 5 -40.47 13.88 -3.87
C MET A 5 -39.22 13.06 -3.48
N GLN A 6 -38.10 13.75 -3.27
CA GLN A 6 -36.91 13.16 -2.67
C GLN A 6 -37.17 12.93 -1.18
N GLN A 7 -37.27 11.67 -0.75
CA GLN A 7 -37.22 11.32 0.67
C GLN A 7 -35.76 11.18 1.11
N ARG A 8 -35.36 12.08 2.00
CA ARG A 8 -34.06 12.18 2.65
C ARG A 8 -34.06 11.20 3.83
N LEU A 9 -33.25 10.14 3.76
CA LEU A 9 -32.99 9.25 4.90
C LEU A 9 -32.02 9.93 5.87
N PRO A 10 -32.29 9.93 7.20
CA PRO A 10 -31.42 10.59 8.18
C PRO A 10 -30.12 9.80 8.38
N LEU A 11 -28.99 10.46 8.13
CA LEU A 11 -27.68 10.00 8.55
C LEU A 11 -27.58 10.20 10.06
N THR A 12 -27.53 9.10 10.80
CA THR A 12 -27.14 9.10 12.21
C THR A 12 -25.65 9.43 12.31
N GLU A 13 -25.34 10.60 12.86
CA GLU A 13 -23.99 10.98 13.32
C GLU A 13 -23.58 10.08 14.49
N GLU A 14 -22.67 9.14 14.25
CA GLU A 14 -21.96 8.46 15.34
C GLU A 14 -20.76 9.32 15.74
N ARG A 15 -20.89 9.99 16.89
CA ARG A 15 -19.86 10.79 17.54
C ARG A 15 -18.62 9.92 17.82
N ALA A 16 -17.51 10.28 17.18
CA ALA A 16 -16.19 9.75 17.52
C ALA A 16 -15.72 10.33 18.86
N GLU A 17 -15.90 9.55 19.92
CA GLU A 17 -15.39 9.87 21.25
C GLU A 17 -13.87 9.62 21.31
N GLY A 18 -13.16 10.58 21.89
CA GLY A 18 -11.71 10.76 21.69
C GLY A 18 -10.82 9.65 22.25
N ARG A 19 -9.73 9.36 21.53
CA ARG A 19 -8.57 8.65 22.08
C ARG A 19 -7.31 9.49 21.90
N ARG A 20 -6.71 9.80 23.05
CA ARG A 20 -5.52 10.64 23.26
C ARG A 20 -4.35 10.23 22.37
N ARG A 21 -3.61 11.24 21.92
CA ARG A 21 -2.27 11.14 21.33
C ARG A 21 -1.32 10.46 22.32
N THR A 22 -0.58 9.46 21.86
CA THR A 22 0.75 9.14 22.39
C THR A 22 1.75 9.28 21.25
N GLN A 23 2.64 10.26 21.39
CA GLN A 23 3.89 10.33 20.65
C GLN A 23 4.80 9.24 21.19
N GLY A 24 5.45 8.49 20.30
CA GLY A 24 6.41 7.46 20.68
C GLY A 24 6.58 6.47 19.55
N GLY A 25 7.67 6.62 18.80
CA GLY A 25 8.14 5.58 17.87
C GLY A 25 8.58 4.38 18.70
N VAL A 26 7.71 3.37 18.77
CA VAL A 26 8.01 2.13 19.48
C VAL A 26 8.80 1.21 18.54
N CYS A 27 10.03 0.96 18.96
CA CYS A 27 10.94 -0.04 18.41
C CYS A 27 10.25 -1.42 18.44
N THR A 28 10.49 -2.21 17.39
CA THR A 28 9.67 -3.33 16.89
C THR A 28 9.49 -4.56 17.81
N SER A 29 9.84 -4.51 19.10
CA SER A 29 9.56 -5.59 20.05
C SER A 29 8.17 -5.52 20.69
N GLU A 30 7.66 -4.33 21.00
CA GLU A 30 6.37 -4.18 21.73
C GLU A 30 5.13 -4.36 20.83
N VAL A 31 5.20 -3.97 19.55
CA VAL A 31 4.06 -4.13 18.62
C VAL A 31 3.80 -5.61 18.31
N VAL A 32 4.84 -6.45 18.32
CA VAL A 32 4.72 -7.90 18.10
C VAL A 32 4.07 -8.58 19.32
N LEU A 33 4.38 -8.13 20.53
CA LEU A 33 3.77 -8.63 21.77
C LEU A 33 2.26 -8.34 21.85
N SER A 34 1.83 -7.14 21.45
CA SER A 34 0.39 -6.78 21.44
C SER A 34 -0.43 -7.61 20.42
N ALA A 35 0.18 -8.01 19.31
CA ALA A 35 -0.49 -8.88 18.32
C ALA A 35 -0.59 -10.33 18.79
N HIS A 36 0.35 -10.81 19.61
CA HIS A 36 0.34 -12.16 20.18
C HIS A 36 -0.87 -12.40 21.10
N GLU A 37 -1.27 -11.39 21.87
CA GLU A 37 -2.40 -11.49 22.81
C GLU A 37 -3.75 -11.59 22.09
N SER A 38 -3.89 -10.95 20.93
CA SER A 38 -5.13 -10.95 20.12
C SER A 38 -5.33 -12.20 19.24
N LEU A 39 -4.27 -12.97 18.97
CA LEU A 39 -4.32 -14.20 18.17
C LEU A 39 -4.51 -15.48 19.03
N SER A 40 -4.40 -15.35 20.36
CA SER A 40 -4.69 -16.42 21.32
C SER A 40 -6.13 -16.95 21.26
N SER A 41 -7.05 -16.21 20.62
CA SER A 41 -8.45 -16.60 20.46
C SER A 41 -8.70 -17.60 19.33
N VAL A 42 -7.70 -17.95 18.52
CA VAL A 42 -7.80 -19.05 17.54
C VAL A 42 -7.44 -20.36 18.25
N LYS A 43 -8.43 -20.96 18.94
CA LYS A 43 -8.29 -22.24 19.64
C LYS A 43 -7.73 -23.31 18.71
N GLY A 44 -6.50 -23.79 18.97
CA GLY A 44 -6.01 -25.07 18.45
C GLY A 44 -4.61 -25.10 17.83
N ILE A 45 -3.92 -23.97 17.66
CA ILE A 45 -2.54 -23.98 17.15
C ILE A 45 -1.58 -24.03 18.34
N PRO A 46 -0.68 -25.03 18.46
CA PRO A 46 0.37 -25.03 19.46
C PRO A 46 1.24 -23.79 19.26
N VAL A 47 1.12 -22.83 20.19
CA VAL A 47 1.80 -21.53 20.14
C VAL A 47 3.31 -21.66 20.33
N ASP A 48 3.76 -22.79 20.89
CA ASP A 48 5.16 -23.14 21.02
C ASP A 48 5.44 -24.51 20.39
N SER A 49 6.16 -24.51 19.27
CA SER A 49 6.56 -25.69 18.50
C SER A 49 8.06 -25.65 18.24
N PRO A 50 8.77 -26.79 18.20
CA PRO A 50 10.18 -26.85 17.79
C PRO A 50 10.45 -26.12 16.47
N ALA A 51 9.51 -26.20 15.51
CA ALA A 51 9.62 -25.51 14.23
C ALA A 51 9.57 -23.97 14.38
N LEU A 52 8.69 -23.46 15.24
CA LEU A 52 8.59 -22.03 15.52
C LEU A 52 9.85 -21.51 16.23
N ARG A 53 10.39 -22.27 17.20
CA ARG A 53 11.67 -21.93 17.84
C ARG A 53 12.82 -21.87 16.84
N ASN A 54 12.89 -22.83 15.92
CA ASN A 54 13.89 -22.82 14.86
C ASN A 54 13.73 -21.60 13.92
N LEU A 55 12.49 -21.25 13.55
CA LEU A 55 12.21 -20.05 12.75
C LEU A 55 12.67 -18.77 13.46
N HIS A 56 12.36 -18.63 14.75
CA HIS A 56 12.81 -17.49 15.54
C HIS A 56 14.33 -17.40 15.64
N GLU A 57 15.02 -18.52 15.80
CA GLU A 57 16.48 -18.55 15.84
C GLU A 57 17.10 -18.17 14.48
N LEU A 58 16.54 -18.67 13.37
CA LEU A 58 16.98 -18.28 12.02
C LEU A 58 16.77 -16.79 11.76
N ASN A 59 15.63 -16.23 12.14
CA ASN A 59 15.37 -14.79 12.03
C ASN A 59 16.38 -13.98 12.87
N ARG A 60 16.62 -14.36 14.12
CA ARG A 60 17.58 -13.69 15.00
C ARG A 60 18.99 -13.71 14.41
N ARG A 61 19.41 -14.84 13.84
CA ARG A 61 20.71 -14.99 13.16
C ARG A 61 20.81 -14.07 11.95
N ALA A 62 19.76 -13.98 11.13
CA ALA A 62 19.71 -13.07 10.00
C ALA A 62 19.75 -11.60 10.48
N GLU A 63 18.87 -11.19 11.39
CA GLU A 63 18.86 -9.82 11.91
C GLU A 63 20.22 -9.41 12.49
N THR A 64 20.90 -10.31 13.19
CA THR A 64 22.25 -10.07 13.72
C THR A 64 23.28 -9.91 12.61
N SER A 65 23.26 -10.76 11.57
CA SER A 65 24.25 -10.71 10.49
C SER A 65 24.10 -9.49 9.58
N TRP A 66 22.89 -8.93 9.50
CA TRP A 66 22.60 -7.73 8.69
C TRP A 66 22.51 -6.45 9.51
N LYS A 67 22.70 -6.51 10.85
CA LYS A 67 22.49 -5.38 11.76
C LYS A 67 23.20 -4.10 11.32
N ASP A 68 24.45 -4.20 10.91
CA ASP A 68 25.25 -3.02 10.52
C ASP A 68 24.88 -2.46 9.14
N LYS A 69 24.05 -3.19 8.38
CA LYS A 69 23.54 -2.78 7.06
C LYS A 69 22.09 -2.28 7.10
N LEU A 70 21.37 -2.54 8.20
CA LEU A 70 19.99 -2.11 8.37
C LEU A 70 19.96 -0.68 8.93
N VAL A 71 19.44 0.25 8.12
CA VAL A 71 19.30 1.65 8.51
C VAL A 71 17.82 1.99 8.65
N LEU A 72 17.47 2.67 9.74
CA LEU A 72 16.11 3.17 9.96
C LEU A 72 15.86 4.41 9.08
N GLU A 73 14.87 4.32 8.20
CA GLU A 73 14.41 5.45 7.38
C GLU A 73 13.10 6.01 7.94
N THR A 74 13.19 7.08 8.72
CA THR A 74 12.05 7.66 9.43
C THR A 74 11.08 8.42 8.53
N SER A 75 11.48 8.75 7.29
CA SER A 75 10.56 9.36 6.32
C SER A 75 9.53 8.38 5.75
N LEU A 76 9.78 7.07 5.83
CA LEU A 76 8.89 6.03 5.34
C LEU A 76 7.76 5.76 6.35
N SER A 77 6.71 6.58 6.28
CA SER A 77 5.52 6.39 7.10
C SER A 77 4.70 5.16 6.69
N ARG A 78 3.91 4.63 7.63
CA ARG A 78 2.93 3.54 7.38
C ARG A 78 1.98 3.85 6.21
N SER A 79 1.67 5.13 6.00
CA SER A 79 0.78 5.56 4.92
C SER A 79 1.44 5.43 3.54
N LEU A 80 2.75 5.68 3.46
CA LEU A 80 3.53 5.56 2.22
C LEU A 80 3.77 4.10 1.84
N VAL A 81 4.18 3.28 2.81
CA VAL A 81 4.51 1.86 2.57
C VAL A 81 3.28 0.95 2.43
N SER A 82 2.07 1.52 2.41
CA SER A 82 0.83 0.77 2.27
C SER A 82 -0.16 1.48 1.35
N PHE A 83 -1.29 0.83 1.05
CA PHE A 83 -2.34 1.41 0.20
C PHE A 83 -3.05 2.66 0.80
N GLN A 84 -2.74 3.05 2.04
CA GLN A 84 -3.52 4.05 2.76
C GLN A 84 -3.54 5.41 2.05
N ALA A 85 -2.39 5.92 1.62
CA ALA A 85 -2.33 7.19 0.90
C ALA A 85 -3.04 7.13 -0.49
N ASN A 86 -3.17 5.94 -1.08
CA ASN A 86 -3.81 5.78 -2.40
C ASN A 86 -5.32 5.95 -2.37
N LYS A 87 -5.97 5.82 -1.21
CA LYS A 87 -7.42 6.03 -1.08
C LYS A 87 -7.86 7.44 -1.52
N GLY A 88 -6.99 8.44 -1.35
CA GLY A 88 -7.26 9.82 -1.75
C GLY A 88 -7.03 10.12 -3.25
N ARG A 89 -6.32 9.25 -3.98
CA ARG A 89 -5.92 9.53 -5.38
C ARG A 89 -6.87 8.85 -6.36
N ALA A 90 -7.43 9.63 -7.30
CA ALA A 90 -8.53 9.20 -8.17
C ALA A 90 -8.30 7.88 -8.92
N VAL A 91 -7.13 7.72 -9.56
CA VAL A 91 -6.80 6.50 -10.32
C VAL A 91 -6.44 5.33 -9.41
N TYR A 92 -5.83 5.60 -8.26
CA TYR A 92 -5.30 4.55 -7.38
C TYR A 92 -6.37 3.97 -6.44
N ARG A 93 -7.44 4.73 -6.13
CA ARG A 93 -8.49 4.28 -5.21
C ARG A 93 -9.46 3.23 -5.78
N TRP A 94 -9.48 3.02 -7.09
CA TRP A 94 -10.45 2.16 -7.78
C TRP A 94 -10.42 0.71 -7.31
N PHE A 95 -9.26 0.24 -6.86
CA PHE A 95 -9.10 -1.11 -6.39
C PHE A 95 -8.11 -1.15 -5.22
N LYS A 96 -8.61 -1.55 -4.04
CA LYS A 96 -7.78 -1.76 -2.86
C LYS A 96 -7.07 -3.10 -2.96
N TYR A 97 -5.76 -3.05 -3.22
CA TYR A 97 -4.90 -4.23 -3.18
C TYR A 97 -4.16 -4.30 -1.84
N LYS A 98 -4.33 -5.39 -1.09
CA LYS A 98 -3.83 -5.50 0.30
C LYS A 98 -2.31 -5.36 0.39
N GLU A 99 -1.60 -5.87 -0.61
CA GLU A 99 -0.15 -5.89 -0.68
C GLU A 99 0.43 -4.65 -1.39
N ALA A 100 -0.42 -3.72 -1.84
CA ALA A 100 0.06 -2.53 -2.53
C ALA A 100 0.59 -1.48 -1.54
N PHE A 101 1.71 -0.86 -1.92
CA PHE A 101 2.19 0.40 -1.38
C PHE A 101 1.51 1.60 -2.05
N SER A 102 1.83 2.81 -1.60
CA SER A 102 1.30 4.05 -2.18
C SER A 102 2.10 4.49 -3.41
N ALA A 103 1.45 5.18 -4.35
CA ALA A 103 2.16 5.83 -5.44
C ALA A 103 3.16 6.90 -4.95
N GLY A 104 2.89 7.50 -3.78
CA GLY A 104 3.80 8.42 -3.12
C GLY A 104 5.14 7.78 -2.71
N LEU A 105 5.17 6.47 -2.43
CA LEU A 105 6.43 5.77 -2.14
C LEU A 105 7.33 5.72 -3.37
N VAL A 106 6.75 5.50 -4.55
CA VAL A 106 7.49 5.44 -5.82
C VAL A 106 8.03 6.83 -6.15
N GLU A 107 7.17 7.86 -6.06
CA GLU A 107 7.54 9.26 -6.23
C GLU A 107 8.66 9.67 -5.25
N TYR A 108 8.59 9.24 -3.99
CA TYR A 108 9.63 9.46 -2.99
C TYR A 108 10.99 8.92 -3.44
N PHE A 109 11.05 7.66 -3.89
CA PHE A 109 12.31 7.06 -4.33
C PHE A 109 12.85 7.69 -5.62
N LEU A 110 11.99 7.96 -6.60
CA LEU A 110 12.40 8.61 -7.85
C LEU A 110 13.00 9.99 -7.58
N ASN A 111 12.36 10.79 -6.70
CA ASN A 111 12.87 12.09 -6.31
C ASN A 111 14.17 12.00 -5.49
N ARG A 112 14.22 11.12 -4.49
CA ARG A 112 15.40 10.94 -3.61
C ARG A 112 16.65 10.60 -4.41
N TYR A 113 16.53 9.73 -5.41
CA TYR A 113 17.64 9.28 -6.24
C TYR A 113 17.77 10.07 -7.55
N ARG A 114 16.98 11.15 -7.73
CA ARG A 114 16.99 12.03 -8.91
C ARG A 114 16.84 11.26 -10.22
N ILE A 115 16.00 10.23 -10.22
CA ILE A 115 15.71 9.41 -11.39
C ILE A 115 14.60 10.10 -12.18
N THR A 116 14.95 10.63 -13.34
CA THR A 116 14.02 11.43 -14.18
C THR A 116 13.64 10.76 -15.49
N LYS A 117 14.36 9.69 -15.89
CA LYS A 117 14.15 8.98 -17.15
C LYS A 117 14.66 7.55 -17.07
N GLY A 118 14.20 6.71 -17.99
CA GLY A 118 14.65 5.33 -18.13
C GLY A 118 13.50 4.33 -18.05
N ASN A 119 13.87 3.06 -17.91
CA ASN A 119 12.92 1.96 -17.75
C ASN A 119 12.79 1.65 -16.25
N LEU A 120 11.55 1.40 -15.79
CA LEU A 120 11.29 0.91 -14.44
C LEU A 120 10.75 -0.51 -14.54
N LEU A 121 11.45 -1.47 -13.96
CA LEU A 121 11.00 -2.87 -13.90
C LEU A 121 10.41 -3.16 -12.51
N ASP A 122 9.17 -3.62 -12.48
CA ASP A 122 8.52 -4.14 -11.27
C ASP A 122 8.25 -5.64 -11.43
N PRO A 123 9.08 -6.53 -10.84
CA PRO A 123 8.88 -7.97 -10.95
C PRO A 123 7.66 -8.49 -10.17
N PHE A 124 7.01 -7.63 -9.37
CA PHE A 124 5.84 -7.96 -8.55
C PHE A 124 4.76 -6.88 -8.71
N ALA A 125 4.39 -6.58 -9.96
CA ALA A 125 3.56 -5.44 -10.34
C ALA A 125 2.23 -5.32 -9.59
N GLY A 126 1.67 -6.45 -9.11
CA GLY A 126 0.43 -6.47 -8.34
C GLY A 126 -0.70 -5.77 -9.11
N SER A 127 -1.24 -4.68 -8.54
CA SER A 127 -2.27 -3.84 -9.18
C SER A 127 -1.74 -2.63 -9.97
N GLY A 128 -0.42 -2.59 -10.19
CA GLY A 128 0.28 -1.65 -11.08
C GLY A 128 0.75 -0.35 -10.43
N THR A 129 0.78 -0.23 -9.11
CA THR A 129 1.08 1.06 -8.45
C THR A 129 2.40 1.67 -8.94
N ALA A 130 3.48 0.90 -9.00
CA ALA A 130 4.76 1.39 -9.53
C ALA A 130 4.68 1.76 -11.01
N LEU A 131 3.98 0.96 -11.81
CA LEU A 131 3.85 1.21 -13.24
C LEU A 131 3.17 2.55 -13.52
N PHE A 132 2.02 2.80 -12.89
CA PHE A 132 1.29 4.05 -13.10
C PHE A 132 2.03 5.26 -12.52
N ALA A 133 2.67 5.12 -11.35
CA ALA A 133 3.42 6.22 -10.75
C ALA A 133 4.65 6.60 -11.60
N ALA A 134 5.42 5.60 -12.05
CA ALA A 134 6.59 5.83 -12.90
C ALA A 134 6.20 6.35 -14.29
N GLY A 135 5.12 5.83 -14.88
CA GLY A 135 4.58 6.33 -16.16
C GLY A 135 4.12 7.78 -16.06
N ALA A 136 3.46 8.17 -14.98
CA ALA A 136 3.10 9.56 -14.71
C ALA A 136 4.33 10.46 -14.51
N PHE A 137 5.45 9.89 -14.06
CA PHE A 137 6.75 10.54 -13.94
C PHE A 137 7.55 10.59 -15.26
N GLY A 138 6.98 10.12 -16.38
CA GLY A 138 7.61 10.13 -17.71
C GLY A 138 8.57 8.97 -17.98
N MET A 139 8.58 7.94 -17.13
CA MET A 139 9.40 6.74 -17.34
C MET A 139 8.68 5.69 -18.21
N ARG A 140 9.42 4.66 -18.64
CA ARG A 140 8.85 3.48 -19.31
C ARG A 140 8.74 2.31 -18.32
N PRO A 141 7.57 2.12 -17.69
CA PRO A 141 7.38 1.03 -16.74
C PRO A 141 7.09 -0.30 -17.44
N GLU A 142 7.71 -1.36 -16.93
CA GLU A 142 7.44 -2.76 -17.29
C GLU A 142 7.18 -3.55 -16.00
N GLY A 143 6.16 -4.40 -16.02
CA GLY A 143 5.71 -5.11 -14.83
C GLY A 143 5.44 -6.57 -15.10
N ILE A 144 5.87 -7.41 -14.18
CA ILE A 144 5.60 -8.86 -14.17
C ILE A 144 4.72 -9.15 -12.96
N GLY A 145 3.72 -10.01 -13.12
CA GLY A 145 2.83 -10.39 -12.02
C GLY A 145 2.11 -11.69 -12.32
N LEU A 146 2.05 -12.59 -11.34
CA LEU A 146 1.47 -13.92 -11.50
C LEU A 146 -0.07 -13.90 -11.45
N LEU A 147 -0.65 -13.08 -10.58
CA LEU A 147 -2.07 -13.13 -10.28
C LEU A 147 -2.91 -12.45 -11.38
N PRO A 148 -3.85 -13.17 -12.03
CA PRO A 148 -4.68 -12.62 -13.11
C PRO A 148 -5.45 -11.37 -12.72
N ILE A 149 -5.94 -11.29 -11.46
CA ILE A 149 -6.68 -10.11 -10.98
C ILE A 149 -5.84 -8.83 -11.04
N GLY A 150 -4.53 -8.92 -10.75
CA GLY A 150 -3.63 -7.78 -10.85
C GLY A 150 -3.49 -7.30 -12.29
N GLN A 151 -3.33 -8.24 -13.22
CA GLN A 151 -3.25 -7.98 -14.65
C GLN A 151 -4.53 -7.33 -15.19
N THR A 152 -5.70 -7.83 -14.82
CA THR A 152 -7.00 -7.23 -15.19
C THR A 152 -7.11 -5.80 -14.70
N VAL A 153 -6.78 -5.55 -13.43
CA VAL A 153 -6.82 -4.19 -12.85
C VAL A 153 -5.86 -3.25 -13.57
N ILE A 154 -4.66 -3.71 -13.90
CA ILE A 154 -3.69 -2.94 -14.68
C ILE A 154 -4.25 -2.62 -16.06
N ALA A 155 -4.76 -3.61 -16.78
CA ALA A 155 -5.33 -3.43 -18.12
C ALA A 155 -6.49 -2.41 -18.11
N THR A 156 -7.43 -2.54 -17.16
CA THR A 156 -8.54 -1.60 -17.00
C THR A 156 -8.06 -0.18 -16.73
N LYS A 157 -7.14 0.01 -15.77
CA LYS A 157 -6.57 1.34 -15.47
C LYS A 157 -5.86 1.94 -16.68
N ARG A 158 -5.14 1.14 -17.48
CA ARG A 158 -4.46 1.61 -18.70
C ARG A 158 -5.45 2.09 -19.76
N LEU A 159 -6.58 1.41 -19.94
CA LEU A 159 -7.62 1.83 -20.88
C LEU A 159 -8.20 3.18 -20.46
N THR A 160 -8.56 3.34 -19.19
CA THR A 160 -9.08 4.62 -18.71
C THR A 160 -8.07 5.76 -18.80
N ASP A 161 -6.80 5.54 -18.44
CA ASP A 161 -5.78 6.60 -18.54
C ASP A 161 -5.59 7.08 -19.99
N ARG A 162 -5.72 6.18 -20.97
CA ARG A 162 -5.68 6.54 -22.40
C ARG A 162 -6.90 7.34 -22.84
N GLU A 163 -8.09 6.91 -22.45
CA GLU A 163 -9.36 7.58 -22.81
C GLU A 163 -9.46 8.99 -22.21
N ILE A 164 -9.00 9.18 -20.98
CA ILE A 164 -8.95 10.52 -20.36
C ILE A 164 -7.99 11.41 -21.14
N ARG A 165 -6.78 10.92 -21.44
CA ARG A 165 -5.77 11.68 -22.20
C ARG A 165 -6.19 11.99 -23.64
N SER A 166 -7.04 11.18 -24.28
CA SER A 166 -7.52 11.48 -25.64
C SER A 166 -8.57 12.59 -25.64
N LYS A 167 -9.52 12.56 -24.70
CA LYS A 167 -10.56 13.59 -24.57
C LYS A 167 -9.99 14.96 -24.17
N ASP A 168 -8.92 14.99 -23.38
CA ASP A 168 -8.22 16.24 -23.03
C ASP A 168 -7.54 16.91 -24.24
N LYS A 169 -7.26 16.18 -25.32
CA LYS A 169 -6.67 16.73 -26.55
C LYS A 169 -7.71 17.28 -27.54
N GLU A 170 -8.94 16.79 -27.49
CA GLU A 170 -10.05 17.22 -28.38
C GLU A 170 -10.79 18.45 -27.85
N GLY A 171 -10.59 18.82 -26.58
CA GLY A 171 -11.21 19.97 -25.93
C GLY A 171 -10.35 21.24 -25.86
N ARG A 172 -9.28 21.36 -26.67
CA ARG A 172 -8.38 22.52 -26.69
C ARG A 172 -8.25 23.10 -28.09
#